data_AF-A0A8J9UZL0-F1
#
_entry.id   AF-A0A8J9UZL0-F1
#
_cell.length_a   1.000
_cell.length_b   1.000
_cell.length_c   1.000
_cell.angle_alpha   90.00
_cell.angle_beta   90.00
_cell.angle_gamma   90.00
#
_symmetry.space_group_name_H-M   'P 1'
#
loop_
_entity.id
_entity.type
_entity.pdbx_description
1 polymer ?
#
loop_
_entity_poly.entity_id
_entity_poly.type
_entity_poly.pdbx_seq_one_letter_code
_entity_poly.pdbx_strand_id
1 'polypeptide(L)' 'MLGNCQKQEMRYMDCLEAYGLDRGKVKCHEYFADYHECQTKIKQFKRFVAMRRERDRQIAEGKLKGDEQYLNPRIDGF' A
#
# COMPACT_ATOMS: atom_id res chain seq x y z
N MET A 1 -8.02 17.05 -9.32
CA MET A 1 -6.66 16.53 -9.54
C MET A 1 -5.91 16.28 -8.25
N LEU A 2 -5.96 17.14 -7.23
CA LEU A 2 -5.23 16.84 -5.98
C LEU A 2 -6.19 16.37 -4.88
N GLY A 3 -6.12 15.06 -4.61
CA GLY A 3 -6.77 14.36 -3.49
C GLY A 3 -5.72 13.64 -2.63
N ASN A 4 -6.10 12.56 -1.95
CA ASN A 4 -5.24 11.85 -0.98
C ASN A 4 -3.89 11.32 -1.53
N CYS A 5 -3.65 11.35 -2.84
CA CYS A 5 -2.45 10.83 -3.51
C CYS A 5 -1.60 11.91 -4.21
N GLN A 6 -1.85 13.19 -3.92
CA GLN A 6 -1.12 14.32 -4.51
C GLN A 6 0.40 14.16 -4.43
N LYS A 7 0.93 13.69 -3.29
CA LYS A 7 2.38 13.57 -3.08
C LYS A 7 3.02 12.57 -4.05
N GLN A 8 2.39 11.42 -4.25
CA GLN A 8 2.86 10.37 -5.15
C GLN A 8 2.68 10.80 -6.60
N GLU A 9 1.57 11.46 -6.92
CA GLU A 9 1.29 12.01 -8.24
C GLU A 9 2.35 13.01 -8.67
N MET A 10 2.69 13.99 -7.83
CA MET A 10 3.73 14.97 -8.11
C MET A 10 5.07 14.31 -8.39
N ARG A 11 5.51 13.35 -7.55
CA ARG A 11 6.78 12.63 -7.76
C ARG A 11 6.82 11.88 -9.09
N TYR A 12 5.70 11.28 -9.49
CA TYR A 12 5.63 10.59 -10.78
C TYR A 12 5.70 11.57 -11.95
N MET A 13 4.99 12.71 -11.86
CA MET A 13 5.02 13.76 -12.89
C MET A 13 6.40 14.42 -13.00
N ASP A 14 7.05 14.74 -11.89
CA ASP A 14 8.41 15.31 -11.87
C ASP A 14 9.41 14.36 -12.56
N CYS A 15 9.27 13.05 -12.35
CA CYS A 15 10.10 12.07 -13.04
C CYS A 15 9.81 11.99 -14.55
N LEU A 16 8.54 12.03 -14.94
CA LEU A 16 8.15 12.03 -16.35
C LEU A 16 8.61 13.30 -17.08
N GLU A 17 8.61 14.45 -16.41
CA GLU A 17 9.14 15.71 -16.94
C GLU A 17 10.64 15.59 -17.23
N ALA A 18 11.40 14.96 -16.33
CA ALA A 18 12.86 14.80 -16.50
C ALA A 18 13.25 13.80 -17.61
N TYR A 19 12.49 12.72 -17.80
CA TYR A 19 12.87 11.64 -18.71
C TYR A 19 12.03 11.54 -19.99
N GLY A 20 10.89 12.24 -20.06
CA GLY A 20 9.89 12.06 -21.10
C GLY A 20 9.17 10.71 -21.01
N LEU A 21 8.11 10.55 -21.81
CA LEU A 21 7.22 9.39 -21.72
C LEU A 21 7.94 8.06 -22.03
N ASP A 22 8.77 8.01 -23.07
CA ASP A 22 9.35 6.74 -23.53
C ASP A 22 10.36 6.16 -22.56
N ARG A 23 11.29 6.98 -22.07
CA ARG A 23 12.26 6.55 -21.05
C ARG A 23 11.61 6.44 -19.68
N GLY A 24 10.63 7.30 -19.40
CA GLY A 24 9.88 7.36 -18.14
C GLY A 24 9.14 6.06 -17.80
N LYS A 25 8.61 5.34 -18.81
CA LYS A 25 7.98 4.01 -18.60
C LYS A 25 8.85 3.04 -17.81
N VAL A 26 10.17 3.09 -18.01
CA VAL A 26 11.13 2.25 -17.30
C VAL A 26 11.75 2.99 -16.12
N LYS A 27 12.20 4.23 -16.34
CA LYS A 27 12.94 5.01 -15.32
C LYS A 27 12.08 5.48 -14.15
N CYS A 28 10.79 5.70 -14.36
CA CYS A 28 9.85 6.20 -13.36
C CYS A 28 8.94 5.09 -12.80
N HIS A 29 9.28 3.82 -13.02
CA HIS A 29 8.44 2.69 -12.64
C HIS A 29 8.07 2.69 -11.15
N GLU A 30 9.04 2.99 -10.27
CA GLU A 30 8.80 3.00 -8.82
C GLU A 30 7.80 4.09 -8.41
N TYR A 31 7.96 5.31 -8.93
CA TYR A 31 7.03 6.41 -8.65
C TYR A 31 5.64 6.14 -9.21
N PHE A 32 5.55 5.53 -10.40
CA PHE A 32 4.28 5.08 -10.93
C PHE A 32 3.66 4.00 -10.04
N ALA A 33 4.44 3.03 -9.58
CA ALA A 33 3.95 1.95 -8.72
C ALA A 33 3.41 2.50 -7.39
N ASP A 34 4.05 3.51 -6.79
CA ASP A 34 3.58 4.18 -5.59
C ASP A 34 2.30 4.99 -5.83
N TYR A 35 2.22 5.73 -6.94
CA TYR A 35 1.01 6.45 -7.32
C TYR A 35 -0.15 5.51 -7.60
N HIS A 36 0.09 4.46 -8.38
CA HIS A 36 -0.90 3.44 -8.72
C HIS A 36 -1.38 2.69 -7.48
N GLU A 37 -0.47 2.33 -6.58
CA GLU A 37 -0.83 1.76 -5.30
C GLU A 37 -1.70 2.76 -4.53
N CYS A 38 -1.27 4.02 -4.39
CA CYS A 38 -2.01 4.98 -3.58
C CYS A 38 -3.46 5.14 -4.05
N GLN A 39 -3.69 5.12 -5.37
CA GLN A 39 -5.03 5.21 -5.97
C GLN A 39 -5.87 3.96 -5.73
N THR A 40 -5.25 2.77 -5.74
CA THR A 40 -5.97 1.49 -5.77
C THR A 40 -6.02 0.77 -4.43
N LYS A 41 -5.09 1.09 -3.51
CA LYS A 41 -4.88 0.43 -2.20
C LYS A 41 -4.71 -1.08 -2.28
N ILE A 42 -4.31 -1.63 -3.43
CA ILE A 42 -4.24 -3.08 -3.65
C ILE A 42 -3.26 -3.74 -2.70
N LYS A 43 -2.05 -3.18 -2.53
CA LYS A 43 -1.03 -3.77 -1.65
C LYS A 43 -1.47 -3.66 -0.19
N GLN A 44 -2.00 -2.51 0.21
CA GLN A 44 -2.55 -2.32 1.55
C GLN A 44 -3.67 -3.32 1.88
N PHE A 45 -4.63 -3.53 0.97
CA PHE A 45 -5.70 -4.49 1.17
C PHE A 45 -5.17 -5.93 1.27
N LYS A 46 -4.24 -6.33 0.39
CA LYS A 46 -3.58 -7.65 0.48
C LYS A 46 -2.88 -7.86 1.82
N ARG A 47 -2.17 -6.83 2.31
CA ARG A 47 -1.52 -6.86 3.63
C ARG A 47 -2.54 -7.03 4.75
N PHE A 48 -3.64 -6.27 4.72
CA PHE A 48 -4.73 -6.39 5.69
C PHE A 48 -5.31 -7.82 5.74
N VAL A 49 -5.61 -8.40 4.59
CA VAL A 49 -6.13 -9.77 4.49
C VAL A 49 -5.13 -10.79 5.04
N ALA A 50 -3.84 -10.65 4.72
CA ALA A 50 -2.80 -11.55 5.21
C ALA A 50 -2.68 -11.49 6.74
N MET A 51 -2.64 -10.29 7.32
CA MET A 51 -2.58 -10.12 8.77
C MET A 51 -3.83 -10.67 9.47
N ARG A 52 -5.01 -10.46 8.88
CA ARG A 52 -6.27 -11.01 9.42
C ARG A 52 -6.27 -12.54 9.41
N ARG A 53 -5.84 -13.17 8.31
CA ARG A 53 -5.73 -14.64 8.21
C ARG A 53 -4.79 -15.21 9.26
N GLU A 54 -3.65 -14.57 9.47
CA GLU A 54 -2.69 -15.01 10.47
C GLU A 54 -3.25 -14.88 11.90
N ARG A 55 -3.93 -13.77 12.20
CA ARG A 55 -4.62 -13.60 13.48
C ARG A 55 -5.69 -14.68 13.70
N ASP A 56 -6.52 -14.95 12.69
CA ASP A 56 -7.57 -15.98 12.78
C ASP A 56 -6.96 -17.39 12.99
N ARG A 57 -5.80 -17.68 12.37
CA ARG A 57 -5.02 -18.90 12.65
C ARG A 57 -4.54 -18.97 14.09
N GLN A 58 -3.96 -17.89 14.63
CA GLN A 58 -3.48 -17.86 16.01
C GLN A 58 -4.61 -17.98 17.05
N ILE A 59 -5.80 -17.46 16.75
CA ILE A 59 -7.00 -17.66 17.59
C ILE A 59 -7.41 -19.14 17.58
N ALA A 60 -7.43 -19.77 16.40
CA ALA A 60 -7.78 -21.19 16.27
C ALA A 60 -6.77 -22.12 16.97
N GLU A 61 -5.48 -21.75 16.96
CA GLU A 61 -4.42 -22.43 17.72
C GLU A 61 -4.45 -22.14 19.24
N GLY A 62 -5.35 -21.26 19.69
CA GLY A 62 -5.46 -20.85 21.10
C GLY A 62 -4.29 -20.00 21.59
N LYS A 63 -3.49 -19.40 20.69
CA LYS A 63 -2.36 -18.53 21.02
C LYS A 63 -2.81 -17.12 21.42
N LEU A 64 -3.78 -16.56 20.71
CA LEU A 64 -4.39 -15.26 21.04
C LEU A 64 -5.68 -15.47 21.85
N LYS A 65 -5.80 -14.82 23.01
CA LYS A 65 -6.93 -14.98 23.95
C LYS A 65 -7.44 -13.63 24.46
N GLY A 66 -8.71 -13.60 24.88
CA GLY A 66 -9.32 -12.40 25.44
C GLY A 66 -9.21 -11.21 24.49
N ASP A 67 -8.75 -10.08 25.01
CA ASP A 67 -8.68 -8.81 24.26
C ASP A 67 -7.65 -8.82 23.12
N GLU A 68 -6.66 -9.70 23.17
CA GLU A 68 -5.62 -9.81 22.13
C GLU A 68 -6.20 -10.27 20.78
N GLN A 69 -7.39 -10.89 20.79
CA GLN A 69 -8.10 -11.31 19.58
C GLN A 69 -8.64 -10.12 18.77
N TYR A 70 -8.87 -8.98 19.42
CA TYR A 70 -9.47 -7.78 18.81
C TYR A 70 -8.44 -6.73 18.38
N LEU A 71 -7.14 -7.02 18.54
CA LEU A 71 -6.07 -6.16 18.05
C LEU A 71 -6.13 -6.10 16.52
N ASN A 72 -6.66 -5.00 16.00
CA ASN A 72 -6.63 -4.71 14.58
C ASN A 72 -5.26 -4.10 14.24
N PRO A 73 -4.55 -4.63 13.23
CA PRO A 73 -3.37 -3.96 12.73
C PRO A 73 -3.78 -2.58 12.24
N ARG A 74 -3.09 -1.55 12.68
CA ARG A 74 -3.34 -0.22 12.11
C ARG A 74 -3.07 -0.29 10.61
N ILE A 75 -4.02 0.26 9.85
CA ILE A 75 -3.91 0.41 8.39
C ILE A 75 -3.15 1.71 8.12
N ASP A 76 -2.03 1.93 8.81
CA ASP A 76 -1.18 3.12 8.67
C ASP A 76 0.24 2.70 8.25
N GLY A 77 0.36 2.17 7.03
CA GLY A 77 1.67 1.89 6.47
C GLY A 77 1.64 1.75 4.97
N PHE A 78 2.03 2.83 4.30
CA PHE A 78 2.89 2.79 3.12
C PHE A 78 4.32 3.02 3.58
#